data_AF-A0A7V9UUW9-F1
#
_entry.id   AF-A0A7V9UUW9-F1
#
_cell.length_a   1.000
_cell.length_b   1.000
_cell.length_c   1.000
_cell.angle_alpha   90.00
_cell.angle_beta   90.00
_cell.angle_gamma   90.00
#
_symmetry.space_group_name_H-M   'P 1'
#
loop_
_entity.id
_entity.type
_entity.pdbx_description
1 polymer ?
#
loop_
_entity_poly.entity_id
_entity_poly.type
_entity_poly.pdbx_seq_one_letter_code
_entity_poly.pdbx_strand_id
1 'polypeptide(L)' 'MQTQKSLDEFRNEPFTDFSAAENKQAMQSAIEKVRSELGREYPIIINGEQFTSENKFESINP' A
#
# COMPACT_ATOMS: atom_id res chain seq x y z
N MET A 1 10.64 15.27 -31.23
CA MET A 1 10.65 16.22 -30.09
C MET A 1 10.32 15.41 -28.85
N GLN A 2 11.29 15.16 -27.98
CA GLN A 2 11.06 14.42 -26.73
C GLN A 2 10.60 15.44 -25.68
N THR A 3 9.37 15.31 -25.20
CA THR A 3 8.86 16.10 -24.07
C THR A 3 9.48 15.56 -22.78
N GLN A 4 10.53 16.22 -22.32
CA GLN A 4 11.12 15.95 -21.01
C GLN A 4 10.07 16.32 -19.95
N LYS A 5 9.49 15.30 -19.29
CA LYS A 5 8.63 15.49 -18.13
C LYS A 5 9.50 16.08 -17.01
N SER A 6 9.42 17.37 -16.78
CA SER A 6 10.01 18.01 -15.60
C SER A 6 9.25 17.50 -14.37
N LEU A 7 9.96 16.91 -13.43
CA LEU A 7 9.40 16.57 -12.13
C LEU A 7 9.25 17.86 -11.32
N ASP A 8 8.15 17.96 -10.57
CA ASP A 8 7.94 19.07 -9.64
C ASP A 8 9.04 19.09 -8.57
N GLU A 9 9.24 20.23 -7.92
CA GLU A 9 10.13 20.34 -6.77
C GLU A 9 9.71 19.36 -5.67
N PHE A 10 10.72 18.73 -5.05
CA PHE A 10 10.48 17.83 -3.93
C PHE A 10 9.73 18.55 -2.81
N ARG A 11 8.64 17.93 -2.36
CA ARG A 11 7.86 18.37 -1.20
C ARG A 11 7.41 17.15 -0.43
N ASN A 12 7.33 17.29 0.89
CA ASN A 12 6.80 16.24 1.75
C ASN A 12 5.32 16.01 1.45
N GLU A 13 4.87 14.76 1.60
CA GLU A 13 3.46 14.42 1.50
C GLU A 13 2.71 15.00 2.72
N PRO A 14 1.63 15.78 2.53
CA PRO A 14 0.87 16.33 3.64
C PRO A 14 0.14 15.22 4.40
N PHE A 15 -0.04 15.40 5.71
CA PHE A 15 -0.88 14.49 6.49
C PHE A 15 -2.33 14.56 6.01
N THR A 16 -2.98 13.39 5.98
CA THR A 16 -4.41 13.32 5.69
C THR A 16 -5.21 13.92 6.85
N ASP A 17 -6.04 14.91 6.55
CA ASP A 17 -6.95 15.49 7.55
C ASP A 17 -8.18 14.60 7.73
N PHE A 18 -8.18 13.78 8.78
CA PHE A 18 -9.32 12.95 9.14
C PHE A 18 -10.44 13.72 9.83
N SER A 19 -10.41 15.04 9.97
CA SER A 19 -11.60 15.81 10.35
C SER A 19 -12.61 15.87 9.21
N ALA A 20 -12.14 15.86 7.96
CA ALA A 20 -12.95 15.81 6.76
C ALA A 20 -13.68 14.47 6.60
N ALA A 21 -14.99 14.52 6.35
CA ALA A 21 -15.83 13.32 6.25
C ALA A 21 -15.40 12.39 5.11
N GLU A 22 -14.97 12.94 3.98
CA GLU A 22 -14.50 12.18 2.82
C GLU A 22 -13.27 11.32 3.16
N ASN A 23 -12.28 11.91 3.84
CA ASN A 23 -11.07 11.20 4.27
C ASN A 23 -11.38 10.09 5.28
N LYS A 24 -12.32 10.33 6.20
CA LYS A 24 -12.80 9.28 7.12
C LYS A 24 -13.43 8.12 6.36
N GLN A 25 -14.31 8.41 5.40
CA GLN A 25 -15.00 7.39 4.61
C GLN A 25 -14.02 6.59 3.74
N ALA A 26 -13.05 7.26 3.12
CA ALA A 26 -11.99 6.62 2.34
C ALA A 26 -11.17 5.66 3.22
N MET A 27 -10.77 6.10 4.42
CA MET A 27 -10.04 5.26 5.37
C MET A 27 -10.87 4.06 5.84
N GLN A 28 -12.13 4.27 6.19
CA GLN A 28 -13.03 3.18 6.60
C GLN A 28 -13.18 2.12 5.49
N SER A 29 -13.38 2.56 4.25
CA SER A 29 -13.48 1.67 3.08
C SER A 29 -12.17 0.92 2.85
N ALA A 30 -11.02 1.57 3.03
CA ALA A 30 -9.71 0.94 2.91
C ALA A 30 -9.48 -0.12 3.99
N ILE A 31 -9.88 0.15 5.23
CA ILE A 31 -9.80 -0.82 6.33
C ILE A 31 -10.67 -2.05 6.05
N GLU A 32 -11.90 -1.85 5.59
CA GLU A 32 -12.81 -2.95 5.24
C GLU A 32 -12.25 -3.83 4.11
N LYS A 33 -11.67 -3.20 3.10
CA LYS A 33 -10.98 -3.89 2.01
C LYS A 33 -9.78 -4.70 2.53
N VAL A 34 -8.91 -4.12 3.36
CA VAL A 34 -7.74 -4.85 3.89
C VAL A 34 -8.17 -6.00 4.79
N ARG A 35 -9.26 -5.83 5.55
CA ARG A 35 -9.82 -6.91 6.37
C ARG A 35 -10.29 -8.11 5.54
N SER A 36 -10.89 -7.88 4.37
CA SER A 36 -11.29 -8.98 3.48
C SER A 36 -10.11 -9.67 2.79
N GLU A 37 -8.95 -9.01 2.77
CA GLU A 37 -7.69 -9.53 2.22
C GLU A 37 -6.79 -10.20 3.27
N LEU A 38 -7.23 -10.31 4.54
CA LEU A 38 -6.48 -11.01 5.59
C LEU A 38 -6.34 -12.51 5.28
N GLY A 39 -5.19 -13.08 5.66
CA GLY A 39 -4.86 -14.48 5.37
C GLY A 39 -4.28 -14.73 3.98
N ARG A 40 -4.07 -13.68 3.18
CA ARG A 40 -3.32 -13.79 1.91
C ARG A 40 -1.85 -14.09 2.16
N GLU A 41 -1.27 -14.84 1.24
CA GLU A 41 0.15 -15.12 1.21
C GLU A 41 0.86 -14.17 0.24
N TYR A 42 2.05 -13.71 0.64
CA TYR A 42 2.88 -12.82 -0.17
C TYR A 42 4.18 -13.54 -0.53
N PRO A 43 4.46 -13.77 -1.84
CA PRO A 43 5.68 -14.44 -2.26
C PRO A 43 6.91 -13.54 -2.10
N ILE A 44 8.07 -14.16 -2.06
CA ILE A 44 9.35 -13.46 -2.09
C ILE A 44 9.58 -12.98 -3.52
N ILE A 45 10.04 -11.73 -3.69
CA ILE A 45 10.37 -11.18 -5.01
C ILE A 45 11.89 -11.11 -5.13
N ILE A 46 12.46 -11.87 -6.07
CA ILE A 46 13.91 -11.88 -6.36
C ILE A 46 14.08 -11.58 -7.85
N ASN A 47 14.83 -10.52 -8.18
CA ASN A 47 15.01 -10.07 -9.56
C ASN A 47 13.68 -9.82 -10.33
N GLY A 48 12.62 -9.43 -9.61
CA GLY A 48 11.30 -9.21 -10.18
C GLY A 48 10.44 -10.47 -10.36
N GLU A 49 10.99 -11.66 -10.11
CA GLU A 49 10.26 -12.93 -10.16
C GLU A 49 9.73 -13.33 -8.78
N GLN A 50 8.56 -13.97 -8.76
CA GLN A 50 7.89 -14.39 -7.53
C GLN A 50 8.27 -15.83 -7.17
N PHE A 51 8.65 -16.03 -5.91
CA PHE A 51 9.03 -17.32 -5.36
C PHE A 51 8.23 -17.60 -4.09
N THR A 52 7.61 -18.77 -4.03
CA THR A 52 6.93 -19.26 -2.82
C THR A 52 7.84 -20.26 -2.12
N SER A 53 8.01 -20.11 -0.80
CA SER A 53 8.78 -21.02 0.05
C SER A 53 7.86 -21.80 0.99
N GLU A 54 8.31 -22.97 1.43
CA GLU A 54 7.60 -23.78 2.45
C GLU A 54 7.66 -23.13 3.83
N ASN A 55 8.78 -22.47 4.15
CA ASN A 55 8.93 -21.70 5.37
C ASN A 55 8.29 -20.31 5.20
N LYS A 56 7.30 -20.00 6.04
CA LYS A 56 6.52 -18.75 5.99
C LYS A 56 6.64 -18.00 7.32
N PHE A 57 6.44 -16.69 7.25
CA PHE A 57 6.35 -15.82 8.43
C PHE A 57 4.90 -15.42 8.66
N GLU A 58 4.41 -15.62 9.88
CA GLU A 58 3.06 -15.21 10.27
C GLU A 58 3.07 -13.76 10.73
N SER A 59 2.20 -12.94 10.13
CA SER A 59 1.94 -11.56 10.56
C SER A 59 0.59 -11.53 11.26
N ILE A 60 0.61 -11.43 12.58
CA ILE A 60 -0.60 -11.40 13.41
C ILE A 60 -0.95 -9.97 13.81
N ASN A 61 -2.24 -9.68 13.88
CA ASN A 61 -2.71 -8.41 14.43
C ASN A 61 -2.46 -8.42 15.95
N PRO A 62 -1.72 -7.45 16.52
CA PRO A 62 -1.55 -7.32 17.97
C PRO A 62 -2.88 -7.08 18.68
#